data_AF-A0A830CSY4-F1
#
_entry.id   AF-A0A830CSY4-F1
#
_cell.length_a   1.000
_cell.length_b   1.000
_cell.length_c   1.000
_cell.angle_alpha   90.00
_cell.angle_beta   90.00
_cell.angle_gamma   90.00
#
_symmetry.space_group_name_H-M   'P 1'
#
loop_
_entity.id
_entity.type
_entity.pdbx_description
1 polymer ?
#
loop_
_entity_poly.entity_id
_entity_poly.type
_entity_poly.pdbx_seq_one_letter_code
_entity_poly.pdbx_strand_id
1 'polypeptide(L)' 'MELFPHAHSIFSPWLIIIGATQIIYAASTSLGQRNLKKRIAYSSVSHMGFIIIGIGSITDMGLNVNIIFLLSI' A
#
# COMPACT_ATOMS: atom_id res chain seq x y z
N MET A 1 7.87 -20.84 0.08
CA MET A 1 8.05 -21.10 -1.37
C MET A 1 8.61 -19.83 -2.00
N GLU A 2 9.93 -19.70 -2.00
CA GLU A 2 10.63 -18.54 -2.58
C GLU A 2 11.04 -18.89 -4.01
N LEU A 3 10.12 -18.68 -4.96
CA LEU A 3 10.37 -19.09 -6.35
C LEU A 3 11.49 -18.24 -6.98
N PHE A 4 11.74 -16.99 -6.51
CA PHE A 4 12.82 -16.09 -6.97
C PHE A 4 13.19 -15.00 -5.94
N PRO A 5 14.02 -15.29 -4.91
CA PRO A 5 14.41 -14.29 -3.90
C PRO A 5 15.22 -13.11 -4.48
N HIS A 6 16.01 -13.35 -5.53
CA HIS A 6 16.81 -12.32 -6.18
C HIS A 6 15.96 -11.30 -6.96
N ALA A 7 14.92 -11.76 -7.66
CA ALA A 7 14.01 -10.87 -8.38
C ALA A 7 13.17 -10.02 -7.41
N HIS A 8 12.78 -10.60 -6.26
CA HIS A 8 12.02 -9.89 -5.24
C HIS A 8 12.83 -8.77 -4.58
N SER A 9 14.13 -8.98 -4.32
CA SER A 9 15.01 -7.96 -3.76
C SER A 9 15.19 -6.75 -4.69
N ILE A 10 15.21 -6.97 -6.02
CA ILE A 10 15.30 -5.90 -7.02
C ILE A 10 13.98 -5.13 -7.15
N PHE A 11 12.84 -5.83 -7.06
CA PHE A 11 11.51 -5.22 -7.17
C PHE A 11 11.03 -4.53 -5.89
N SER A 12 11.53 -4.95 -4.73
CA SER A 12 11.23 -4.38 -3.40
C SER A 12 11.26 -2.85 -3.37
N PRO A 13 12.36 -2.15 -3.73
CA PRO A 13 12.40 -0.69 -3.70
C PRO A 13 11.42 -0.05 -4.69
N TRP A 14 11.18 -0.70 -5.83
CA TRP A 14 10.22 -0.21 -6.83
C TRP A 14 8.78 -0.25 -6.32
N LEU A 15 8.40 -1.33 -5.64
CA LEU A 15 7.08 -1.47 -5.01
C LEU A 15 6.87 -0.43 -3.90
N ILE A 16 7.90 -0.16 -3.10
CA ILE A 16 7.84 0.85 -2.03
C ILE A 16 7.61 2.25 -2.64
N ILE A 17 8.31 2.61 -3.71
CA ILE A 17 8.15 3.91 -4.39
C ILE A 17 6.74 4.07 -4.98
N ILE A 18 6.23 3.03 -5.62
CA ILE A 18 4.87 3.05 -6.19
C ILE A 18 3.83 3.19 -5.07
N GLY A 19 3.94 2.38 -4.02
CA GLY A 19 3.04 2.43 -2.88
C GLY A 19 3.04 3.80 -2.19
N ALA A 20 4.21 4.38 -1.96
CA ALA A 20 4.34 5.71 -1.37
C ALA A 20 3.69 6.79 -2.24
N THR A 21 3.96 6.75 -3.55
CA THR A 21 3.35 7.69 -4.52
C THR A 21 1.82 7.56 -4.52
N GLN A 22 1.31 6.34 -4.44
CA GLN A 22 -0.13 6.06 -4.44
C GLN A 22 -0.82 6.56 -3.17
N ILE A 23 -0.17 6.47 -2.00
CA ILE A 23 -0.66 7.03 -0.74
C ILE A 23 -0.72 8.57 -0.84
N ILE A 24 0.36 9.20 -1.30
CA ILE A 24 0.43 10.67 -1.44
C ILE A 24 -0.67 11.15 -2.40
N TYR A 25 -0.80 10.50 -3.56
CA TYR A 25 -1.80 10.86 -4.57
C TYR A 25 -3.24 10.70 -4.06
N ALA A 26 -3.53 9.60 -3.35
CA ALA A 26 -4.84 9.37 -2.75
C ALA A 26 -5.15 10.38 -1.64
N ALA A 27 -4.17 10.72 -0.80
CA ALA A 27 -4.31 11.73 0.25
C ALA A 27 -4.57 13.12 -0.33
N SER A 28 -3.77 13.56 -1.31
CA SER A 28 -3.95 14.84 -1.99
C SER A 28 -5.30 14.95 -2.70
N THR A 29 -5.72 13.89 -3.38
CA THR A 29 -7.01 13.85 -4.10
C THR A 29 -8.21 13.83 -3.13
N SER A 30 -8.06 13.21 -1.95
CA SER A 30 -9.10 13.15 -0.91
C SER A 30 -9.44 14.53 -0.31
N LEU A 31 -8.45 15.41 -0.17
CA LEU A 31 -8.64 16.76 0.38
C LEU A 31 -9.50 17.67 -0.53
N GLY A 32 -9.42 17.49 -1.84
CA GLY A 32 -10.19 18.27 -2.82
C GLY A 32 -11.63 17.79 -3.03
N GLN A 33 -12.01 16.62 -2.51
CA GLN A 33 -13.33 16.04 -2.74
C GLN A 33 -14.40 16.61 -1.79
N ARG A 34 -15.34 17.41 -2.33
CA ARG A 34 -16.52 17.90 -1.57
C ARG A 34 -17.53 16.81 -1.23
N ASN A 35 -17.44 15.63 -1.86
CA ASN A 35 -18.37 14.51 -1.67
C ASN A 35 -17.83 13.52 -0.63
N LEU A 36 -18.49 13.43 0.53
CA LEU A 36 -18.11 12.51 1.63
C LEU A 36 -18.08 11.04 1.17
N LYS A 37 -19.01 10.61 0.32
CA LYS A 37 -19.00 9.25 -0.26
C LYS A 37 -17.70 8.93 -1.02
N LYS A 38 -17.17 9.90 -1.77
CA LYS A 38 -15.91 9.73 -2.52
C LYS A 38 -14.71 9.73 -1.57
N ARG A 39 -14.71 10.56 -0.52
CA ARG A 39 -13.64 10.57 0.50
C ARG A 39 -13.51 9.22 1.22
N ILE A 40 -14.63 8.57 1.55
CA ILE A 40 -14.62 7.24 2.18
C ILE A 40 -14.01 6.19 1.21
N ALA A 41 -14.38 6.22 -0.07
CA ALA A 41 -13.80 5.32 -1.07
C ALA A 41 -12.29 5.55 -1.26
N TYR A 42 -11.80 6.80 -1.20
CA TYR A 42 -10.37 7.10 -1.26
C TYR A 42 -9.58 6.61 -0.04
N SER A 43 -10.24 6.41 1.12
CA SER A 43 -9.59 5.82 2.30
C SER A 43 -9.14 4.38 2.02
N SER A 44 -9.98 3.57 1.36
CA SER A 44 -9.63 2.19 0.95
C SER A 44 -8.50 2.18 -0.09
N VAL A 45 -8.44 3.20 -0.96
CA VAL A 45 -7.36 3.36 -1.95
C VAL A 45 -6.02 3.63 -1.25
N SER A 46 -5.98 4.52 -0.26
CA SER A 46 -4.78 4.73 0.56
C SER A 46 -4.35 3.46 1.31
N HIS A 47 -5.31 2.68 1.80
CA HIS A 47 -5.06 1.40 2.49
C HIS A 47 -4.36 0.39 1.59
N MET A 48 -4.76 0.28 0.32
CA MET A 48 -4.09 -0.57 -0.68
C MET A 48 -2.64 -0.16 -0.92
N GLY A 49 -2.32 1.14 -0.85
CA GLY A 49 -0.95 1.64 -0.95
C GLY A 49 -0.05 1.12 0.17
N PHE A 50 -0.56 1.03 1.40
CA PHE A 50 0.17 0.42 2.53
C PHE A 50 0.42 -1.07 2.31
N ILE A 51 -0.54 -1.79 1.72
CA ILE A 51 -0.38 -3.22 1.40
C ILE A 51 0.77 -3.44 0.41
N ILE A 52 0.88 -2.61 -0.62
CA ILE A 52 1.97 -2.70 -1.62
C ILE A 52 3.34 -2.47 -0.96
N ILE A 53 3.44 -1.49 -0.05
CA ILE A 53 4.69 -1.21 0.69
C ILE A 53 5.05 -2.38 1.62
N GLY A 54 4.06 -2.96 2.33
CA GLY A 54 4.30 -4.08 3.25
C GLY A 54 4.78 -5.34 2.54
N ILE A 55 4.29 -5.61 1.32
CA ILE A 55 4.80 -6.71 0.48
C ILE A 55 6.22 -6.40 0.01
N GLY A 56 6.47 -5.15 -0.42
CA GLY A 56 7.78 -4.70 -0.86
C GLY A 56 8.84 -4.69 0.25
N SER A 57 8.46 -4.61 1.53
CA SER A 57 9.42 -4.55 2.64
C SER A 57 10.20 -5.86 2.88
N ILE A 58 9.67 -7.02 2.45
CA ILE A 58 10.27 -8.36 2.68
C ILE A 58 10.64 -8.54 4.18
N THR A 59 9.87 -7.94 5.09
CA THR A 59 10.03 -8.10 6.54
C THR A 59 8.82 -8.81 7.10
N ASP A 60 9.03 -9.70 8.07
CA ASP A 60 7.93 -10.35 8.79
C ASP A 60 6.98 -9.32 9.39
N MET A 61 7.49 -8.19 9.89
CA MET A 61 6.68 -7.11 10.41
C MET A 61 5.78 -6.47 9.34
N GLY A 62 6.31 -6.21 8.14
CA GLY A 62 5.54 -5.65 7.02
C GLY A 62 4.41 -6.59 6.56
N LEU A 63 4.65 -7.89 6.53
CA LEU A 63 3.64 -8.89 6.18
C LEU A 63 2.55 -9.01 7.25
N ASN A 64 2.91 -8.99 8.54
CA ASN A 64 1.95 -9.00 9.63
C ASN A 64 1.06 -7.75 9.63
N VAL A 65 1.64 -6.57 9.42
CA VAL A 65 0.88 -5.32 9.29
C VAL A 65 -0.09 -5.39 8.11
N ASN A 66 0.34 -5.94 6.97
CA ASN A 66 -0.53 -6.14 5.82
C ASN A 66 -1.74 -7.03 6.10
N ILE A 67 -1.53 -8.12 6.82
CA ILE A 67 -2.62 -9.03 7.18
C ILE A 67 -3.65 -8.32 8.05
N ILE A 68 -3.20 -7.54 9.03
CA ILE A 68 -4.09 -6.75 9.88
C ILE A 68 -4.84 -5.70 9.05
N PHE A 69 -4.16 -5.02 8.13
CA PHE A 69 -4.76 -4.05 7.21
C PHE A 69 -5.79 -4.70 6.27
N LEU A 70 -5.56 -5.92 5.80
CA LEU A 70 -6.51 -6.65 4.94
C LEU A 70 -7.78 -7.05 5.69
N LEU A 71 -7.66 -7.38 6.98
CA LEU A 71 -8.78 -7.74 7.85
C LEU A 71 -9.57 -6.52 8.35
N SER A 72 -8.94 -5.34 8.39
CA SER A 72 -9.53 -4.11 8.95
C SER A 72 -10.22 -3.23 7.89
N ILE A 73 -10.36 -3.71 6.65
CA ILE A 73 -10.98 -2.98 5.53
C ILE A 73 -12.51 -3.14 5.51
#